data_AF-A0ABD4KVD6-F1
#
_entry.id   AF-A0ABD4KVD6-F1
#
_cell.length_a   1.000
_cell.length_b   1.000
_cell.length_c   1.000
_cell.angle_alpha   90.00
_cell.angle_beta   90.00
_cell.angle_gamma   90.00
#
_symmetry.space_group_name_H-M   'P 1'
#
loop_
_entity.id
_entity.type
_entity.pdbx_description
1 polymer ?
#
loop_
_entity_poly.entity_id
_entity_poly.type
_entity_poly.pdbx_seq_one_letter_code
_entity_poly.pdbx_strand_id
1 'polypeptide(L)'
;EALPDTEDFDPNSFTEEVIQQAIGCYLTDLIFQDVVEGMGRAWFHVEPASKHHSMEVELRELIKVIAQEQLDKVTNGNPSNITRDNITKIQADAIAMTVEEWESFDD
;
A
#
# COMPACT_ATOMS: atom_id res chain seq x y z
N GLU A 1 -9.60 10.43 -5.29
CA GLU A 1 -10.42 11.60 -4.96
C GLU A 1 -9.72 12.83 -5.53
N ALA A 2 -10.43 13.70 -6.25
CA ALA A 2 -9.81 14.92 -6.79
C ALA A 2 -9.66 15.95 -5.66
N LEU A 3 -8.54 16.67 -5.64
CA LEU A 3 -8.35 17.75 -4.68
C LEU A 3 -9.41 18.85 -4.92
N PRO A 4 -9.96 19.47 -3.86
CA PRO A 4 -10.97 20.52 -4.00
C PRO A 4 -10.44 21.72 -4.79
N ASP A 5 -11.28 22.31 -5.64
CA ASP A 5 -10.99 23.55 -6.37
C ASP A 5 -10.91 24.74 -5.40
N THR A 6 -9.72 25.00 -4.87
CA THR A 6 -9.41 26.24 -4.13
C THR A 6 -8.59 27.16 -5.02
N GLU A 7 -9.03 28.41 -5.22
CA GLU A 7 -8.39 29.39 -6.12
C GLU A 7 -6.94 29.76 -5.71
N ASP A 8 -6.57 29.52 -4.45
CA ASP A 8 -5.22 29.72 -3.91
C ASP A 8 -4.69 28.42 -3.26
N PHE A 9 -3.43 28.09 -3.54
CA PHE A 9 -2.72 27.01 -2.87
C PHE A 9 -2.47 27.38 -1.40
N ASP A 10 -3.04 26.63 -0.46
CA ASP A 10 -2.73 26.76 0.97
C ASP A 10 -1.62 25.78 1.36
N PRO A 11 -0.40 26.25 1.73
CA PRO A 11 0.67 25.37 2.20
C PRO A 11 0.30 24.58 3.45
N ASN A 12 -0.65 25.07 4.26
CA ASN A 12 -1.10 24.39 5.47
C ASN A 12 -2.07 23.22 5.17
N SER A 13 -2.50 23.05 3.92
CA SER A 13 -3.30 21.90 3.49
C SER A 13 -2.51 20.57 3.52
N PHE A 14 -1.17 20.64 3.55
CA PHE A 14 -0.29 19.48 3.77
C PHE A 14 -0.14 19.18 5.26
N THR A 15 -1.25 18.78 5.89
CA THR A 15 -1.22 18.30 7.27
C THR A 15 -0.45 16.98 7.36
N GLU A 16 0.01 16.62 8.56
CA GLU A 16 0.68 15.34 8.81
C GLU A 16 -0.19 14.16 8.35
N GLU A 17 -1.50 14.24 8.58
CA GLU A 17 -2.48 13.22 8.13
C GLU A 17 -2.51 13.08 6.60
N VAL A 18 -2.52 14.20 5.86
CA VAL A 18 -2.50 14.19 4.39
C VAL A 18 -1.18 13.61 3.87
N ILE A 19 -0.06 13.94 4.51
CA ILE A 19 1.25 13.40 4.15
C ILE A 19 1.30 11.89 4.42
N GLN A 20 0.81 11.44 5.57
CA GLN A 20 0.74 10.02 5.92
C GLN A 20 -0.14 9.24 4.95
N GLN A 21 -1.30 9.80 4.58
CA GLN A 21 -2.20 9.21 3.60
C GLN A 21 -1.53 9.11 2.22
N ALA A 22 -0.85 10.16 1.77
CA ALA A 22 -0.14 10.16 0.48
C ALA A 22 0.98 9.11 0.44
N ILE A 23 1.77 9.00 1.51
CA ILE A 23 2.81 7.97 1.63
C ILE A 23 2.18 6.57 1.68
N GLY A 24 1.09 6.39 2.43
CA GLY A 24 0.38 5.12 2.52
C GLY A 24 -0.16 4.65 1.17
N CYS A 25 -0.76 5.55 0.39
CA CYS A 25 -1.20 5.25 -0.98
C CYS A 25 -0.03 4.86 -1.88
N TYR A 26 1.06 5.64 -1.86
CA TYR A 26 2.26 5.35 -2.63
C TYR A 26 2.86 3.97 -2.31
N LEU A 27 2.99 3.65 -1.02
CA LEU A 27 3.49 2.34 -0.57
C LEU A 27 2.56 1.21 -1.00
N THR A 28 1.24 1.40 -0.85
CA THR A 28 0.25 0.39 -1.26
C THR A 28 0.39 0.04 -2.73
N ASP A 29 0.47 1.04 -3.60
CA ASP A 29 0.57 0.81 -5.04
C ASP A 29 1.89 0.14 -5.42
N LEU A 30 3.00 0.55 -4.80
CA LEU A 30 4.32 -0.02 -5.08
C LEU A 30 4.41 -1.48 -4.61
N ILE A 31 3.95 -1.78 -3.40
CA ILE A 31 3.94 -3.16 -2.87
C ILE A 31 3.02 -4.06 -3.72
N PHE A 32 1.85 -3.55 -4.13
CA PHE A 32 0.96 -4.30 -5.01
C PHE A 32 1.63 -4.67 -6.34
N GLN A 33 2.35 -3.73 -6.95
CA GLN A 33 3.12 -3.98 -8.17
C GLN A 33 4.16 -5.08 -7.94
N ASP A 34 4.97 -4.97 -6.88
CA ASP A 34 6.02 -5.96 -6.58
C ASP A 34 5.44 -7.36 -6.30
N VAL A 35 4.33 -7.45 -5.57
CA VAL A 35 3.66 -8.72 -5.26
C VAL A 35 3.11 -9.37 -6.53
N VAL A 36 2.37 -8.63 -7.35
CA VAL A 36 1.78 -9.16 -8.60
C VAL A 36 2.88 -9.53 -9.61
N GLU A 37 3.94 -8.71 -9.73
CA GLU A 37 5.11 -9.04 -10.55
C GLU A 37 5.81 -10.31 -10.06
N GLY A 38 5.96 -10.47 -8.75
CA GLY A 38 6.53 -11.66 -8.12
C GLY A 38 5.69 -12.93 -8.33
N MET A 39 4.37 -12.82 -8.24
CA MET A 39 3.44 -13.92 -8.54
C MET A 39 3.40 -14.26 -10.05
N GLY A 40 3.69 -13.27 -10.91
CA GLY A 40 3.89 -13.44 -12.34
C GLY A 40 2.73 -14.17 -13.03
N ARG A 41 3.03 -15.25 -13.76
CA ARG A 41 2.01 -15.97 -14.54
C ARG A 41 0.98 -16.74 -13.70
N ALA A 42 1.27 -16.99 -12.42
CA ALA A 42 0.33 -17.65 -11.52
C ALA A 42 -0.90 -16.77 -11.27
N TRP A 43 -0.69 -15.47 -11.05
CA TRP A 43 -1.76 -14.49 -10.83
C TRP A 43 -2.86 -14.52 -11.92
N PHE A 44 -2.46 -14.68 -13.19
CA PHE A 44 -3.38 -14.70 -14.34
C PHE A 44 -3.98 -16.08 -14.67
N HIS A 45 -3.45 -17.17 -14.10
CA HIS A 45 -3.93 -18.53 -14.40
C HIS A 45 -4.95 -19.06 -13.39
N VAL A 46 -5.08 -18.41 -12.24
CA VAL A 46 -5.80 -18.98 -11.09
C VAL A 46 -7.33 -18.88 -11.27
N GLU A 47 -7.87 -17.82 -11.88
CA GLU A 47 -9.33 -17.60 -11.90
C GLU A 47 -9.85 -16.90 -13.18
N PRO A 48 -11.16 -17.03 -13.51
CA PRO A 48 -11.79 -16.30 -14.61
C PRO A 48 -11.68 -14.77 -14.43
N ALA A 49 -11.68 -14.02 -15.53
CA ALA A 49 -11.55 -12.55 -15.53
C ALA A 49 -12.55 -11.82 -14.61
N SER A 50 -13.74 -12.38 -14.39
CA SER A 50 -14.75 -11.82 -13.47
C SER A 50 -14.34 -11.89 -11.99
N LYS A 51 -13.47 -12.83 -11.61
CA LYS A 51 -12.98 -12.99 -10.23
C LYS A 51 -11.64 -12.29 -9.99
N HIS A 52 -10.85 -12.09 -11.04
CA HIS A 52 -9.58 -11.35 -10.98
C HIS A 52 -9.76 -9.92 -10.41
N HIS A 53 -10.89 -9.26 -10.72
CA HIS A 53 -11.17 -7.95 -10.14
C HIS A 53 -11.39 -8.01 -8.61
N SER A 54 -12.14 -9.00 -8.11
CA SER A 54 -12.35 -9.17 -6.66
C SER A 54 -11.04 -9.47 -5.95
N MET A 55 -10.24 -10.38 -6.50
CA MET A 55 -8.93 -10.73 -5.95
C MET A 55 -7.97 -9.54 -5.93
N GLU A 56 -7.96 -8.72 -6.99
CA GLU A 56 -7.17 -7.50 -7.02
C GLU A 56 -7.61 -6.51 -5.92
N VAL A 57 -8.92 -6.31 -5.73
CA VAL A 57 -9.46 -5.44 -4.68
C VAL A 57 -9.07 -5.96 -3.31
N GLU A 58 -9.28 -7.25 -3.04
CA GLU A 58 -8.94 -7.90 -1.77
C GLU A 58 -7.44 -7.80 -1.47
N LEU A 59 -6.57 -8.07 -2.46
CA LEU A 59 -5.13 -7.95 -2.31
C LEU A 59 -4.70 -6.50 -2.03
N ARG A 60 -5.28 -5.52 -2.74
CA ARG A 60 -4.99 -4.10 -2.51
C ARG A 60 -5.44 -3.64 -1.13
N GLU A 61 -6.58 -4.11 -0.64
CA GLU A 61 -7.06 -3.79 0.70
C GLU A 61 -6.16 -4.40 1.79
N LEU A 62 -5.74 -5.67 1.64
CA LEU A 62 -4.78 -6.32 2.53
C LEU A 62 -3.47 -5.54 2.60
N ILE A 63 -2.88 -5.24 1.43
CA ILE A 63 -1.63 -4.49 1.33
C ILE A 63 -1.77 -3.11 1.96
N LYS A 64 -2.89 -2.42 1.75
CA LYS A 64 -3.14 -1.10 2.34
C LYS A 64 -3.11 -1.16 3.87
N VAL A 65 -3.78 -2.14 4.47
CA VAL A 65 -3.80 -2.32 5.93
C VAL A 65 -2.38 -2.57 6.46
N ILE A 66 -1.65 -3.50 5.84
CA ILE A 66 -0.27 -3.84 6.24
C ILE A 66 0.67 -2.64 6.08
N ALA A 67 0.61 -1.94 4.94
CA ALA A 67 1.48 -0.80 4.65
C ALA A 67 1.22 0.36 5.62
N GLN A 68 -0.04 0.64 5.97
CA GLN A 68 -0.40 1.64 6.96
C GLN A 68 0.12 1.26 8.35
N GLU A 69 -0.05 0.00 8.77
CA GLU A 69 0.45 -0.48 10.06
C GLU A 69 1.98 -0.38 10.16
N GLN A 70 2.69 -0.73 9.09
CA GLN A 70 4.15 -0.61 9.03
C GLN A 70 4.63 0.84 9.01
N LEU A 71 3.95 1.70 8.25
CA LEU A 71 4.23 3.13 8.22
C LEU A 71 4.10 3.74 9.62
N ASP A 72 3.03 3.42 10.35
CA ASP A 72 2.79 3.90 11.71
C ASP A 72 3.86 3.41 12.69
N LYS A 73 4.20 2.11 12.63
CA LYS A 73 5.26 1.50 13.45
C LYS A 73 6.62 2.16 13.26
N VAL A 74 6.98 2.44 12.01
CA VAL A 74 8.31 2.96 11.67
C VAL A 74 8.40 4.47 11.93
N THR A 75 7.31 5.20 11.76
CA THR A 75 7.28 6.66 11.95
C THR A 75 6.86 7.09 13.36
N ASN A 76 6.42 6.15 14.20
CA ASN A 76 5.72 6.43 15.48
C ASN A 76 4.55 7.41 15.30
N GLY A 77 3.85 7.29 14.16
CA GLY A 77 2.76 8.21 13.78
C GLY A 77 3.21 9.61 13.35
N ASN A 78 4.52 9.86 13.16
CA ASN A 78 5.02 11.13 12.63
C ASN A 78 5.68 10.93 11.25
N PRO A 79 4.92 11.09 10.15
CA PRO A 79 5.41 10.83 8.79
C PRO A 79 6.51 11.80 8.34
N SER A 80 6.68 12.95 9.01
CA SER A 80 7.67 13.96 8.65
C SER A 80 9.12 13.49 8.81
N ASN A 81 9.35 12.42 9.56
CA ASN A 81 10.69 11.85 9.82
C ASN A 81 11.02 10.64 8.92
N ILE A 82 10.16 10.31 7.95
CA ILE A 82 10.38 9.13 7.11
C ILE A 82 11.66 9.28 6.27
N THR A 83 12.50 8.25 6.27
CA THR A 83 13.71 8.18 5.45
C THR A 83 13.54 7.16 4.32
N ARG A 84 14.45 7.19 3.34
CA ARG A 84 14.49 6.15 2.30
C ARG A 84 14.66 4.75 2.89
N ASP A 85 15.51 4.61 3.91
CA ASP A 85 15.74 3.32 4.58
C ASP A 85 14.46 2.82 5.26
N ASN A 86 13.65 3.72 5.81
CA ASN A 86 12.32 3.38 6.33
C ASN A 86 11.40 2.88 5.22
N ILE A 87 11.34 3.56 4.07
CA ILE A 87 10.52 3.17 2.93
C ILE A 87 10.92 1.78 2.44
N THR A 88 12.22 1.52 2.23
CA THR A 88 12.72 0.22 1.79
C THR A 88 12.40 -0.89 2.79
N LYS A 89 12.52 -0.60 4.10
CA LYS A 89 12.15 -1.54 5.15
C LYS A 89 10.64 -1.85 5.12
N ILE A 90 9.79 -0.82 5.06
CA ILE A 90 8.34 -0.98 5.01
C ILE A 90 7.94 -1.82 3.79
N GLN A 91 8.55 -1.58 2.63
CA GLN A 91 8.28 -2.36 1.41
C GLN A 91 8.63 -3.84 1.60
N ALA A 92 9.85 -4.14 2.07
CA ALA A 92 10.28 -5.53 2.25
C ALA A 92 9.42 -6.27 3.29
N ASP A 93 9.15 -5.63 4.43
CA ASP A 93 8.36 -6.22 5.52
C ASP A 93 6.90 -6.43 5.07
N ALA A 94 6.31 -5.45 4.36
CA ALA A 94 4.94 -5.54 3.90
C ALA A 94 4.76 -6.56 2.77
N ILE A 95 5.73 -6.74 1.87
CA ILE A 95 5.70 -7.80 0.85
C ILE A 95 5.68 -9.17 1.54
N ALA A 96 6.59 -9.40 2.49
CA ALA A 96 6.66 -10.67 3.23
C ALA A 96 5.34 -10.98 3.94
N MET A 97 4.82 -10.02 4.72
CA MET A 97 3.55 -10.17 5.43
C MET A 97 2.37 -10.39 4.47
N THR A 98 2.34 -9.68 3.34
CA THR A 98 1.26 -9.84 2.36
C THR A 98 1.25 -11.26 1.80
N VAL A 99 2.41 -11.83 1.47
CA VAL A 99 2.51 -13.20 0.97
C VAL A 99 2.07 -14.19 2.04
N GLU A 100 2.55 -14.05 3.29
CA GLU A 100 2.18 -14.91 4.41
C GLU A 100 0.67 -14.90 4.68
N GLU A 101 0.06 -13.71 4.78
CA GLU A 101 -1.37 -13.56 5.02
C GLU A 101 -2.18 -14.06 3.81
N TRP A 102 -1.73 -13.78 2.59
CA TRP A 102 -2.43 -14.23 1.38
C TRP A 102 -2.45 -15.75 1.24
N GLU A 103 -1.33 -16.42 1.53
CA GLU A 103 -1.26 -17.89 1.52
C GLU A 103 -2.14 -18.51 2.62
N SER A 104 -2.32 -17.83 3.77
CA SER A 104 -3.19 -18.31 4.85
C SER A 104 -4.69 -18.35 4.51
N PHE A 105 -5.13 -17.66 3.45
CA PHE A 105 -6.50 -17.73 2.96
C PHE A 105 -6.77 -18.97 2.09
N ASP A 106 -5.72 -19.65 1.60
CA ASP A 106 -5.82 -20.84 0.72
C ASP A 106 -5.74 -22.18 1.49
N ASP A 107 -5.45 -22.14 2.82
CA ASP A 107 -5.42 -23.29 3.76
C ASP A 107 -6.73 -23.41 4.58
#